data_AF-A0A7X6YLK2-F1
#
_entry.id   AF-A0A7X6YLK2-F1
#
_cell.length_a   1.000
_cell.length_b   1.000
_cell.length_c   1.000
_cell.angle_alpha   90.00
_cell.angle_beta   90.00
_cell.angle_gamma   90.00
#
_symmetry.space_group_name_H-M   'P 1'
#
loop_
_entity.id
_entity.type
_entity.pdbx_description
1 polymer ?
#
loop_
_entity_poly.entity_id
_entity_poly.type
_entity_poly.pdbx_seq_one_letter_code
_entity_poly.pdbx_strand_id
1 'polypeptide(L)'
;MKKTFFDLITSQLSLFENPLHNYLAMTIIGVVAFAIAWNAVGEIGARGESGSILHWIIRIFSFVVIWLVLSILIIIVSFILNNWIYVLIIAILVTTLYILKTYADNNPDSILNKKPSFSRHNLK
;
A
#
# COMPACT_ATOMS: atom_id res chain seq x y z
N MET A 1 19.26 24.84 12.34
CA MET A 1 19.78 23.45 12.33
C MET A 1 18.70 22.40 12.14
N LYS A 2 17.68 22.28 13.01
CA LYS A 2 16.64 21.24 12.90
C LYS A 2 15.90 21.22 11.55
N LYS A 3 15.52 22.41 11.04
CA LYS A 3 14.95 22.58 9.70
C LYS A 3 15.89 22.09 8.58
N THR A 4 17.19 22.35 8.69
CA THR A 4 18.19 21.95 7.70
C THR A 4 18.31 20.42 7.57
N PHE A 5 18.20 19.70 8.68
CA PHE A 5 18.17 18.23 8.66
C PHE A 5 16.88 17.69 8.02
N PHE A 6 15.73 18.29 8.35
CA PHE A 6 14.47 17.97 7.69
C PHE A 6 14.55 18.19 6.18
N ASP A 7 15.05 19.36 5.75
CA ASP A 7 15.19 19.72 4.35
C ASP A 7 16.18 18.78 3.64
N LEU A 8 17.29 18.40 4.27
CA LEU A 8 18.29 17.47 3.70
C LEU A 8 17.73 16.06 3.47
N ILE A 9 16.94 15.54 4.41
CA ILE A 9 16.31 14.22 4.28
C ILE A 9 15.21 14.28 3.22
N THR A 10 14.34 15.28 3.31
CA THR A 10 13.16 15.38 2.44
C THR A 10 13.51 15.79 1.01
N SER A 11 14.61 16.50 0.77
CA SER A 11 15.04 16.89 -0.58
C SER A 11 15.44 15.72 -1.46
N GLN A 12 15.81 14.58 -0.86
CA GLN A 12 16.16 13.35 -1.60
C GLN A 12 14.93 12.50 -1.94
N LEU A 13 13.77 12.81 -1.35
CA LEU A 13 12.56 12.03 -1.51
C LEU A 13 11.73 12.59 -2.67
N SER A 14 11.23 11.70 -3.52
CA SER A 14 10.29 12.01 -4.59
C SER A 14 9.22 10.93 -4.68
N LEU A 15 8.03 11.32 -5.12
CA LEU A 15 6.89 10.46 -5.42
C LEU A 15 6.61 10.38 -6.92
N PHE A 16 6.84 11.48 -7.63
CA PHE A 16 6.55 11.59 -9.05
C PHE A 16 7.77 12.12 -9.81
N GLU A 17 7.93 11.65 -11.05
CA GLU A 17 8.96 12.16 -11.96
C GLU A 17 8.67 13.60 -12.40
N ASN A 18 7.38 13.95 -12.57
CA ASN A 18 6.98 15.30 -12.91
C ASN A 18 7.25 16.26 -11.74
N PRO A 19 8.11 17.28 -11.91
CA PRO A 19 8.54 18.13 -10.80
C PRO A 19 7.40 18.91 -10.12
N LEU A 20 6.40 19.38 -10.88
CA LEU A 20 5.27 20.14 -10.32
C LEU A 20 4.34 19.27 -9.49
N HIS A 21 3.99 18.08 -10.01
CA HIS A 21 3.15 17.12 -9.27
C HIS A 21 3.87 16.61 -8.02
N ASN A 22 5.16 16.32 -8.14
CA ASN A 22 5.99 15.92 -7.01
C ASN A 22 6.01 17.01 -5.94
N TYR A 23 6.29 18.26 -6.33
CA TYR A 23 6.32 19.38 -5.40
C TYR A 23 5.00 19.54 -4.65
N LEU A 24 3.87 19.45 -5.36
CA LEU A 24 2.54 19.55 -4.75
C LEU A 24 2.28 18.41 -3.77
N ALA A 25 2.54 17.17 -4.16
CA ALA A 25 2.34 15.99 -3.31
C ALA A 25 3.24 16.05 -2.06
N MET A 26 4.52 16.36 -2.23
CA MET A 26 5.47 16.47 -1.11
C MET A 26 5.09 17.62 -0.16
N THR A 27 4.54 18.72 -0.69
CA THR A 27 4.00 19.82 0.14
C THR A 27 2.81 19.36 0.97
N ILE A 28 1.86 18.62 0.37
CA ILE A 28 0.70 18.08 1.08
C ILE A 28 1.16 17.15 2.22
N ILE A 29 2.10 16.25 1.95
CA ILE A 29 2.67 15.35 2.96
C ILE A 29 3.34 16.15 4.08
N GLY A 30 4.07 17.21 3.72
CA GLY A 30 4.68 18.14 4.66
C GLY A 30 3.70 18.78 5.62
N VAL A 31 2.53 19.20 5.11
CA VAL A 31 1.44 19.80 5.91
C VAL A 31 0.80 18.76 6.83
N VAL A 32 0.50 17.56 6.32
CA VAL A 32 -0.09 16.48 7.13
C VAL A 32 0.88 16.03 8.24
N ALA A 33 2.16 15.83 7.92
CA ALA A 33 3.18 15.48 8.90
C ALA A 33 3.36 16.56 9.97
N PHE A 34 3.26 17.84 9.58
CA PHE A 34 3.28 18.95 10.52
C PHE A 34 2.08 18.92 11.48
N ALA A 35 0.88 18.69 10.97
CA ALA A 35 -0.34 18.60 11.78
C ALA A 35 -0.26 17.44 12.79
N ILE A 36 0.21 16.26 12.35
CA ILE A 36 0.42 15.09 13.22
C ILE A 36 1.42 15.43 14.33
N ALA A 37 2.57 16.03 13.98
CA ALA A 37 3.59 16.39 14.94
C ALA A 37 3.13 17.46 15.93
N TRP A 38 2.29 18.41 15.49
CA TRP A 38 1.72 19.43 16.35
C TRP A 38 0.77 18.82 17.39
N ASN A 39 -0.14 17.96 16.95
CA ASN A 39 -1.09 17.29 17.84
C ASN A 39 -0.38 16.36 18.82
N ALA A 40 0.56 15.54 18.35
CA ALA A 40 1.29 14.61 19.19
C ALA A 40 2.10 15.31 20.29
N VAL A 41 2.81 16.41 19.97
CA VAL A 41 3.54 17.18 20.99
C VAL A 41 2.59 17.89 21.95
N GLY A 42 1.45 18.38 21.44
CA GLY A 42 0.41 19.01 22.24
C GLY A 42 -0.17 18.06 23.30
N GLU A 43 -0.47 16.82 22.91
CA GLU A 43 -0.97 15.77 23.80
C GLU A 43 0.04 15.36 24.87
N ILE A 44 1.33 15.27 24.49
CA ILE A 44 2.43 14.98 25.44
C ILE A 44 2.63 16.13 26.44
N GLY A 45 2.13 17.34 26.14
CA GLY A 45 2.28 18.52 26.99
C GLY A 45 3.71 19.07 27.03
N ALA A 46 4.59 18.63 26.13
CA ALA A 46 5.97 19.09 26.06
C ALA A 46 6.04 20.52 25.51
N ARG A 47 6.64 21.45 26.27
CA ARG A 47 6.75 22.87 25.93
C ARG A 47 8.21 23.34 25.92
N GLY A 48 8.46 24.47 25.27
CA GLY A 48 9.80 25.05 25.17
C GLY A 48 10.70 24.23 24.25
N GLU A 49 11.98 24.09 24.62
CA GLU A 49 12.99 23.48 23.75
C GLU A 49 12.77 21.97 23.55
N SER A 50 12.32 21.25 24.58
CA SER A 50 11.98 19.83 24.50
C SER A 50 10.80 19.58 23.55
N GLY A 51 9.74 20.38 23.64
CA GLY A 51 8.61 20.33 22.71
C GLY A 51 9.03 20.61 21.26
N SER A 52 9.93 21.58 21.05
CA SER A 52 10.48 21.86 19.71
C SER A 52 11.25 20.66 19.14
N ILE A 53 12.11 20.04 19.94
CA ILE A 53 12.89 18.86 19.51
C ILE A 53 11.96 17.71 19.15
N LEU A 54 10.99 17.39 20.03
CA LEU A 54 10.00 16.35 19.77
C LEU A 54 9.17 16.63 18.52
N HIS A 55 8.75 17.88 18.31
CA HIS A 55 7.98 18.25 17.12
C HIS A 55 8.75 17.95 15.84
N TRP A 56 10.04 18.32 15.78
CA TRP A 56 10.86 18.05 14.60
C TRP A 56 11.08 16.54 14.38
N ILE A 57 11.32 15.77 15.44
CA ILE A 57 11.51 14.31 15.34
C ILE A 57 10.24 13.64 14.82
N ILE A 58 9.09 13.91 15.45
CA ILE A 58 7.80 13.32 15.05
C ILE A 58 7.47 13.75 13.63
N ARG A 59 7.69 15.01 13.27
CA ARG A 59 7.43 15.51 11.91
C ARG A 59 8.27 14.78 10.86
N ILE A 60 9.57 14.58 11.10
CA ILE A 60 10.44 13.82 10.17
C ILE A 60 9.92 12.39 10.05
N PHE A 61 9.64 11.73 11.18
CA PHE A 61 9.19 10.35 11.19
C PHE A 61 7.85 10.19 10.45
N SER A 62 6.85 11.01 10.77
CA SER A 62 5.54 11.00 10.10
C SER A 62 5.66 11.29 8.61
N PHE A 63 6.52 12.23 8.21
CA PHE A 63 6.76 12.54 6.80
C PHE A 63 7.27 11.31 6.04
N VAL A 64 8.31 10.65 6.57
CA VAL A 64 8.91 9.46 5.94
C VAL A 64 7.91 8.31 5.86
N VAL A 65 7.13 8.08 6.91
CA VAL A 65 6.11 7.01 6.92
C VAL A 65 5.03 7.27 5.87
N ILE A 66 4.48 8.49 5.82
CA ILE A 66 3.45 8.84 4.83
C ILE A 66 4.01 8.72 3.41
N TRP A 67 5.22 9.26 3.18
CA TRP A 67 5.90 9.16 1.90
C TRP A 67 6.10 7.69 1.50
N LEU A 68 6.58 6.83 2.40
CA LEU A 68 6.83 5.41 2.12
C LEU A 68 5.54 4.68 1.73
N VAL A 69 4.44 4.89 2.46
CA VAL A 69 3.15 4.29 2.16
C VAL A 69 2.65 4.72 0.78
N LEU A 70 2.76 6.01 0.45
CA LEU A 70 2.37 6.51 -0.87
C LEU A 70 3.27 5.97 -1.99
N SER A 71 4.58 5.89 -1.77
CA SER A 71 5.52 5.30 -2.73
C SER A 71 5.19 3.84 -3.03
N ILE A 72 4.93 3.03 -2.00
CA ILE A 72 4.51 1.63 -2.16
C ILE A 72 3.18 1.56 -2.93
N LEU A 73 2.21 2.42 -2.60
CA LEU A 73 0.92 2.46 -3.29
C LEU A 73 1.09 2.81 -4.78
N ILE A 74 1.94 3.78 -5.11
CA ILE A 74 2.25 4.15 -6.50
C ILE A 74 2.90 2.99 -7.24
N ILE A 75 3.83 2.26 -6.60
CA ILE A 75 4.47 1.07 -7.20
C ILE A 75 3.42 0.00 -7.49
N ILE A 76 2.52 -0.29 -6.54
CA ILE A 76 1.47 -1.31 -6.71
C ILE A 76 0.50 -0.91 -7.82
N VAL A 77 0.02 0.33 -7.82
CA VAL A 77 -0.90 0.83 -8.85
C VAL A 77 -0.23 0.83 -10.22
N SER A 78 1.01 1.31 -10.32
CA SER A 78 1.78 1.29 -11.57
C SER A 78 2.00 -0.13 -12.07
N PHE A 79 2.28 -1.09 -11.17
CA PHE A 79 2.42 -2.50 -11.51
C PHE A 79 1.11 -3.07 -12.06
N ILE A 80 -0.04 -2.77 -11.45
CA ILE A 80 -1.36 -3.21 -11.92
C ILE A 80 -1.66 -2.61 -13.29
N LEU A 81 -1.45 -1.31 -13.48
CA LEU A 81 -1.73 -0.64 -14.75
C LEU A 81 -0.83 -1.15 -15.88
N ASN A 82 0.45 -1.39 -15.61
CA ASN A 82 1.38 -1.91 -16.61
C ASN A 82 1.12 -3.38 -16.95
N ASN A 83 0.60 -4.17 -16.00
CA ASN A 83 0.29 -5.60 -16.16
C ASN A 83 -1.22 -5.86 -16.22
N TRP A 84 -2.01 -4.87 -16.64
CA TRP A 84 -3.47 -4.91 -16.55
C TRP A 84 -4.09 -6.13 -17.25
N ILE A 85 -3.50 -6.57 -18.37
CA ILE A 85 -3.91 -7.78 -19.09
C ILE A 85 -3.74 -9.03 -18.21
N TYR A 86 -2.60 -9.19 -17.54
CA TYR A 86 -2.36 -10.33 -16.65
C TYR A 86 -3.30 -10.32 -15.43
N VAL A 87 -3.57 -9.13 -14.87
CA VAL A 87 -4.52 -8.96 -13.77
C VAL A 87 -5.93 -9.39 -14.21
N LEU A 88 -6.36 -9.01 -15.41
CA LEU A 88 -7.64 -9.43 -15.97
C LEU A 88 -7.73 -10.95 -16.18
N ILE A 89 -6.68 -11.58 -16.70
CA ILE A 89 -6.66 -13.04 -16.90
C ILE A 89 -6.81 -13.76 -15.56
N ILE A 90 -6.05 -13.35 -14.53
CA ILE A 90 -6.14 -13.93 -13.19
C ILE A 90 -7.53 -13.71 -12.60
N ALA A 91 -8.09 -12.50 -12.73
CA ALA A 91 -9.43 -12.20 -12.24
C ALA A 91 -10.49 -13.10 -12.88
N ILE A 92 -10.48 -13.25 -14.22
CA ILE A 92 -11.41 -14.14 -14.94
C ILE A 92 -11.25 -15.59 -14.47
N LEU A 93 -10.01 -16.06 -14.30
CA LEU A 93 -9.74 -17.43 -13.87
C LEU A 93 -10.26 -17.68 -12.44
N VAL A 94 -10.00 -16.77 -11.51
CA VAL A 94 -10.49 -16.86 -10.12
C VAL A 94 -12.02 -16.81 -10.08
N THR A 95 -12.65 -15.89 -10.82
CA THR A 95 -14.12 -15.80 -10.90
C THR A 95 -14.72 -17.08 -11.50
N THR A 96 -14.10 -17.63 -12.54
CA THR A 96 -14.55 -18.89 -13.15
C THR A 96 -14.46 -20.05 -12.16
N LEU A 97 -13.33 -20.19 -11.45
CA LEU A 97 -13.17 -21.22 -10.41
C LEU A 97 -14.16 -21.05 -9.26
N TYR A 98 -14.43 -19.80 -8.85
CA TYR A 98 -15.42 -19.50 -7.82
C TYR A 98 -16.83 -19.95 -8.26
N ILE A 99 -17.24 -19.59 -9.49
CA ILE A 99 -18.53 -20.02 -10.06
C ILE A 99 -18.60 -21.54 -10.16
N LEU A 100 -17.55 -22.20 -10.66
CA LEU A 100 -17.50 -23.66 -10.77
C LEU A 100 -17.61 -24.33 -9.40
N LYS A 101 -16.93 -23.80 -8.38
CA LYS A 101 -17.03 -24.30 -7.00
C LYS A 101 -18.46 -24.16 -6.47
N THR A 102 -19.05 -22.96 -6.58
CA THR A 102 -20.43 -22.71 -6.16
C THR A 102 -21.43 -23.59 -6.93
N TYR A 103 -21.21 -23.81 -8.22
CA TYR A 103 -22.04 -24.70 -9.02
C TYR A 103 -21.93 -26.16 -8.58
N ALA A 104 -20.72 -26.64 -8.28
CA ALA A 104 -20.47 -28.00 -7.79
C ALA A 104 -21.07 -28.22 -6.39
N ASP A 105 -20.98 -27.24 -5.51
CA ASP A 105 -21.59 -27.27 -4.17
C ASP A 105 -23.14 -27.34 -4.27
N ASN A 106 -23.73 -26.62 -5.24
CA ASN A 106 -25.17 -26.62 -5.47
C ASN A 106 -25.69 -27.81 -6.30
N ASN A 107 -24.82 -28.54 -7.02
CA ASN A 107 -25.19 -29.66 -7.88
C ASN A 107 -24.29 -30.88 -7.59
N PRO A 108 -24.62 -31.69 -6.56
CA PRO A 108 -23.77 -32.78 -6.10
C PRO A 108 -23.51 -33.84 -7.17
N ASP A 109 -24.46 -34.07 -8.09
CA ASP A 109 -24.36 -35.04 -9.20
C ASP A 109 -23.58 -34.51 -10.42
N SER A 110 -23.10 -33.27 -10.37
CA SER A 110 -22.37 -32.65 -11.48
C SER A 110 -21.07 -33.40 -11.80
N ILE A 111 -20.63 -33.31 -13.06
CA ILE A 111 -19.37 -33.94 -13.51
C ILE A 111 -18.15 -33.44 -12.74
N LEU A 112 -18.23 -32.26 -12.12
CA LEU A 112 -17.16 -31.64 -11.33
C LEU A 112 -16.89 -32.38 -10.01
N ASN A 113 -17.89 -33.08 -9.45
CA ASN A 113 -17.76 -33.86 -8.22
C ASN A 113 -17.42 -35.34 -8.47
N LYS A 114 -17.38 -35.78 -9.74
CA LYS A 114 -17.05 -37.16 -10.08
C LYS A 114 -15.56 -37.40 -9.86
N LYS A 115 -15.22 -38.34 -8.98
CA LYS A 115 -13.82 -38.76 -8.76
C LYS A 115 -13.22 -39.25 -10.08
N PRO A 116 -12.00 -38.83 -10.45
CA PRO A 116 -11.35 -39.29 -11.66
C PRO A 116 -11.19 -40.82 -11.62
N SER A 117 -11.67 -41.50 -12.66
CA SER A 117 -11.71 -42.97 -12.77
C SER A 117 -10.33 -43.64 -12.87
N PHE A 118 -9.27 -42.85 -12.99
CA PHE A 118 -7.89 -43.31 -13.20
C PHE A 118 -7.30 -44.11 -12.02
N SER A 119 -7.89 -44.05 -10.83
CA SER A 119 -7.43 -44.80 -9.66
C SER A 119 -7.88 -46.28 -9.63
N ARG A 120 -8.77 -46.74 -10.51
CA ARG A 120 -9.32 -48.11 -10.44
C ARG A 120 -8.48 -49.19 -11.13
N HIS A 121 -7.44 -48.83 -11.88
CA HIS A 121 -6.69 -49.80 -12.69
C HIS A 121 -5.42 -50.38 -12.04
N ASN A 122 -5.01 -49.91 -10.85
CA ASN A 122 -3.77 -50.37 -10.18
C ASN A 122 -4.02 -51.28 -8.94
N LEU A 123 -5.19 -51.93 -8.85
CA LEU A 123 -5.54 -52.82 -7.73
C LEU A 123 -6.02 -54.21 -8.20
N LYS A 124 -5.51 -54.72 -9.33
CA LYS A 124 -5.73 -56.11 -9.75
C LYS A 124 -4.41 -56.84 -9.88
#